data_AF-A0A5P8ND45-F1
#
_entry.id   AF-A0A5P8ND45-F1
#
_cell.length_a   1.000
_cell.length_b   1.000
_cell.length_c   1.000
_cell.angle_alpha   90.00
_cell.angle_beta   90.00
_cell.angle_gamma   90.00
#
_symmetry.space_group_name_H-M   'P 1'
#
loop_
_entity.id
_entity.type
_entity.pdbx_description
1 polymer ?
#
loop_
_entity_poly.entity_id
_entity_poly.type
_entity_poly.pdbx_seq_one_letter_code
_entity_poly.pdbx_strand_id
1 'polypeptide(L)'
;MQCHDSRRGSNIINCKMVEIIKGTVIKGLSLGRKLGFPTANIELLDSHVEEGTYKVNVIIYKSGDSGEYNTYLGVGAYLKAKGTFESYIIDFNKDIYGKEVDIVLLKKLRENKKFNSTDELRAQIQKDVELVKRHKDYVLTFGTYDLVHPGHRYFLEESKKYGNVLITIVATDANVIKFKGKTPIRSEKERVKDIHDLGISDCVYLGQGGHPMLWLKLYNPKVVCLGYDQVGFSSELTEYIKEKKLKTEIIRIQPYKEDQYKSSIIKKTLK
;
A
#
# COMPACT_ATOMS: atom_id res chain seq x y z
N MET A 1 10.52 -34.79 -28.64
CA MET A 1 10.20 -33.51 -29.33
C MET A 1 8.75 -33.18 -29.00
N GLN A 2 8.53 -32.31 -28.00
CA GLN A 2 8.20 -30.87 -28.16
C GLN A 2 6.79 -30.68 -28.73
N CYS A 3 5.81 -30.27 -27.89
CA CYS A 3 5.42 -28.87 -27.58
C CYS A 3 4.18 -28.48 -28.41
N HIS A 4 3.15 -27.76 -27.95
CA HIS A 4 2.86 -26.98 -26.74
C HIS A 4 1.34 -27.04 -26.52
N ASP A 5 0.87 -27.55 -25.38
CA ASP A 5 0.36 -26.79 -24.22
C ASP A 5 -0.75 -25.76 -24.52
N SER A 6 -1.97 -26.29 -24.56
CA SER A 6 -3.23 -25.56 -24.41
C SER A 6 -3.52 -25.35 -22.92
N ARG A 7 -3.21 -24.17 -22.38
CA ARG A 7 -3.73 -23.73 -21.07
C ARG A 7 -4.41 -22.37 -21.18
N ARG A 8 -5.73 -22.44 -21.37
CA ARG A 8 -6.67 -21.45 -20.86
C ARG A 8 -6.53 -21.44 -19.34
N GLY A 9 -5.90 -20.41 -18.80
CA GLY A 9 -5.82 -20.14 -17.36
C GLY A 9 -6.09 -18.67 -17.13
N SER A 10 -7.20 -18.39 -16.46
CA SER A 10 -7.62 -17.12 -15.86
C SER A 10 -6.49 -16.09 -15.69
N ASN A 11 -6.55 -15.00 -16.46
CA ASN A 11 -5.83 -13.75 -16.20
C ASN A 11 -6.35 -13.17 -14.89
N ILE A 12 -5.81 -13.64 -13.76
CA ILE A 12 -6.01 -13.00 -12.46
C ILE A 12 -5.29 -11.65 -12.56
N ILE A 13 -6.09 -10.59 -12.63
CA ILE A 13 -5.63 -9.21 -12.60
C ILE A 13 -4.78 -9.07 -11.34
N ASN A 14 -3.48 -8.83 -11.47
CA ASN A 14 -2.57 -8.62 -10.34
C ASN A 14 -2.72 -7.19 -9.79
N CYS A 15 -3.96 -6.72 -9.70
CA CYS A 15 -4.35 -5.57 -8.91
C CYS A 15 -4.25 -6.01 -7.46
N LYS A 16 -3.07 -5.85 -6.87
CA LYS A 16 -2.93 -6.05 -5.44
C LYS A 16 -3.74 -4.95 -4.79
N MET A 17 -4.92 -5.26 -4.27
CA MET A 17 -5.48 -4.45 -3.20
C MET A 17 -4.46 -4.46 -2.06
N VAL A 18 -4.32 -3.35 -1.34
CA VAL A 18 -3.63 -3.41 -0.05
C VAL A 18 -4.45 -4.36 0.80
N GLU A 19 -3.89 -5.54 1.09
CA GLU A 19 -4.55 -6.52 1.92
C GLU A 19 -4.42 -6.04 3.37
N ILE A 20 -5.56 -5.66 3.94
CA ILE A 20 -5.69 -5.28 5.33
C ILE A 20 -6.36 -6.44 6.04
N ILE A 21 -5.67 -7.01 7.01
CA ILE A 21 -6.13 -8.15 7.78
C ILE A 21 -6.40 -7.67 9.19
N LYS A 22 -7.58 -7.98 9.71
CA LYS A 22 -7.94 -7.65 11.08
C LYS A 22 -7.55 -8.79 12.01
N GLY A 23 -7.09 -8.45 13.21
CA GLY A 23 -6.83 -9.43 14.24
C GLY A 23 -6.72 -8.85 15.62
N THR A 24 -6.60 -9.75 16.59
CA THR A 24 -6.49 -9.41 18.01
C THR A 24 -5.14 -9.86 18.53
N VAL A 25 -4.45 -9.00 19.27
CA VAL A 25 -3.16 -9.37 19.87
C VAL A 25 -3.39 -10.33 21.04
N ILE A 26 -2.91 -11.55 20.91
CA ILE A 26 -3.01 -12.60 21.92
C ILE A 26 -1.66 -12.86 22.60
N LYS A 27 -1.70 -13.51 23.77
CA LYS A 27 -0.48 -13.99 24.44
C LYS A 27 0.09 -15.17 23.67
N GLY A 28 1.33 -15.04 23.19
CA GLY A 28 2.10 -16.14 22.62
C GLY A 28 3.12 -16.74 23.61
N LEU A 29 3.95 -17.64 23.10
CA LEU A 29 5.02 -18.30 23.86
C LEU A 29 6.15 -17.35 24.32
N SER A 30 6.11 -16.07 23.92
CA SER A 30 7.07 -15.02 24.29
C SER A 30 8.54 -15.34 23.92
N LEU A 31 8.76 -16.25 22.97
CA LEU A 31 10.09 -16.68 22.52
C LEU A 31 10.90 -15.53 21.92
N GLY A 32 10.27 -14.66 21.15
CA GLY A 32 10.91 -13.49 20.54
C GLY A 32 11.55 -12.54 21.55
N ARG A 33 10.94 -12.37 22.74
CA ARG A 33 11.48 -11.52 23.81
C ARG A 33 12.84 -12.02 24.30
N LYS A 34 13.04 -13.34 24.40
CA LYS A 34 14.32 -13.94 24.79
C LYS A 34 15.41 -13.77 23.71
N LEU A 35 15.00 -13.56 22.45
CA LEU A 35 15.89 -13.37 21.29
C LEU A 35 16.22 -11.90 21.01
N GLY A 36 15.65 -10.96 21.77
CA GLY A 36 15.77 -9.51 21.54
C GLY A 36 14.81 -8.95 20.49
N PHE A 37 13.87 -9.76 20.00
CA PHE A 37 12.87 -9.39 19.00
C PHE A 37 11.46 -9.70 19.54
N PRO A 38 10.92 -8.89 20.47
CA PRO A 38 9.57 -9.12 20.98
C PRO A 38 8.55 -9.07 19.83
N THR A 39 7.87 -10.20 19.58
CA THR A 39 6.84 -10.31 18.54
C THR A 39 5.45 -10.22 19.17
N ALA A 40 4.55 -9.48 18.51
CA ALA A 40 3.12 -9.55 18.77
C ALA A 40 2.57 -10.79 18.05
N ASN A 41 1.80 -11.60 18.77
CA ASN A 41 1.07 -12.72 18.18
C ASN A 41 -0.34 -12.22 17.91
N ILE A 42 -0.76 -12.23 16.66
CA ILE A 42 -2.05 -11.67 16.25
C ILE A 42 -2.90 -12.82 15.72
N GLU A 43 -4.00 -13.11 16.41
CA GLU A 43 -5.00 -14.06 15.94
C GLU A 43 -5.85 -13.37 14.87
N LEU A 44 -5.94 -13.97 13.67
CA LEU A 44 -6.66 -13.38 12.55
C LEU A 44 -8.14 -13.77 12.63
N LEU A 45 -9.03 -12.81 12.38
CA LEU A 45 -10.48 -13.05 12.41
C LEU A 45 -10.96 -13.84 11.17
N ASP A 46 -10.35 -13.59 10.02
CA ASP A 46 -10.49 -14.34 8.77
C ASP A 46 -9.28 -13.97 7.88
N SER A 47 -8.73 -14.93 7.13
CA SER A 47 -7.53 -14.66 6.33
C SER A 47 -7.39 -15.61 5.14
N HIS A 48 -7.37 -15.03 3.95
CA HIS A 48 -6.94 -15.65 2.70
C HIS A 48 -5.42 -15.50 2.47
N VAL A 49 -4.69 -15.09 3.50
CA VAL A 49 -3.27 -14.77 3.45
C VAL A 49 -2.47 -16.02 3.15
N GLU A 50 -1.59 -15.93 2.15
CA GLU A 50 -0.63 -16.99 1.89
C GLU A 50 0.35 -17.14 3.05
N GLU A 51 0.83 -18.36 3.27
CA GLU A 51 1.90 -18.56 4.24
C GLU A 51 3.18 -17.87 3.78
N GLY A 52 3.88 -17.21 4.71
CA GLY A 52 5.11 -16.49 4.39
C GLY A 52 5.48 -15.39 5.38
N THR A 53 6.63 -14.77 5.13
CA THR A 53 7.14 -13.62 5.88
C THR A 53 7.03 -12.36 5.02
N TYR A 54 6.53 -11.27 5.60
CA TYR A 54 6.09 -10.06 4.94
C TYR A 54 6.68 -8.81 5.57
N LYS A 55 6.87 -7.77 4.75
CA LYS A 55 6.91 -6.37 5.19
C LYS A 55 5.48 -5.94 5.45
N VAL A 56 5.21 -5.43 6.64
CA VAL A 56 3.88 -5.01 7.05
C VAL A 56 3.89 -3.64 7.69
N ASN A 57 2.74 -2.98 7.71
CA ASN A 57 2.44 -2.01 8.74
C ASN A 57 1.39 -2.56 9.70
N VAL A 58 1.59 -2.35 10.99
CA VAL A 58 0.62 -2.66 12.04
C VAL A 58 -0.04 -1.36 12.48
N ILE A 59 -1.35 -1.30 12.32
CA ILE A 59 -2.20 -0.20 12.78
C ILE A 59 -2.75 -0.59 14.15
N ILE A 60 -2.45 0.23 15.15
CA ILE A 60 -2.89 0.04 16.52
C ILE A 60 -3.79 1.21 16.91
N TYR A 61 -5.05 0.90 17.19
CA TYR A 61 -6.04 1.89 17.61
C TYR A 61 -5.75 2.41 19.02
N LYS A 62 -5.94 3.72 19.22
CA LYS A 62 -5.89 4.35 20.54
C LYS A 62 -7.17 4.00 21.31
N SER A 63 -7.09 4.01 22.63
CA SER A 63 -8.25 3.79 23.49
C SER A 63 -9.12 5.05 23.53
N GLY A 64 -10.44 4.89 23.40
CA GLY A 64 -11.42 5.98 23.28
C GLY A 64 -11.86 6.18 21.82
N ASP A 65 -13.17 6.14 21.56
CA ASP A 65 -13.87 6.01 20.26
C ASP A 65 -13.60 7.08 19.17
N SER A 66 -12.47 7.80 19.20
CA SER A 66 -12.15 8.83 18.19
C SER A 66 -11.62 8.29 16.86
N GLY A 67 -11.51 6.95 16.70
CA GLY A 67 -10.95 6.34 15.49
C GLY A 67 -9.46 6.67 15.27
N GLU A 68 -8.79 7.22 16.28
CA GLU A 68 -7.36 7.51 16.22
C GLU A 68 -6.52 6.24 16.30
N TYR A 69 -5.46 6.18 15.51
CA TYR A 69 -4.54 5.05 15.46
C TYR A 69 -3.10 5.51 15.25
N ASN A 70 -2.16 4.64 15.62
CA ASN A 70 -0.75 4.75 15.25
C ASN A 70 -0.39 3.63 14.28
N THR A 71 0.50 3.91 13.34
CA THR A 71 0.99 2.93 12.36
C THR A 71 2.45 2.66 12.61
N TYR A 72 2.83 1.39 12.61
CA TYR A 72 4.20 0.95 12.88
C TYR A 72 4.67 -0.01 11.80
N LEU A 73 5.90 0.17 11.32
CA LEU A 73 6.53 -0.74 10.39
C LEU A 73 6.88 -2.06 11.09
N GLY A 74 6.77 -3.18 10.39
CA GLY A 74 7.13 -4.48 10.96
C GLY A 74 7.55 -5.53 9.94
N VAL A 75 8.09 -6.62 10.48
CA VAL A 75 8.33 -7.88 9.77
C VAL A 75 7.40 -8.91 10.39
N GLY A 76 6.54 -9.50 9.58
CA GLY A 76 5.49 -10.39 10.04
C GLY A 76 5.44 -11.73 9.32
N ALA A 77 5.33 -12.83 10.05
CA ALA A 77 5.18 -14.17 9.51
C ALA A 77 3.77 -14.70 9.79
N TYR A 78 3.04 -15.05 8.74
CA TYR A 78 1.77 -15.77 8.89
C TYR A 78 2.04 -17.26 9.04
N LEU A 79 1.55 -17.87 10.12
CA LEU A 79 1.64 -19.31 10.37
C LEU A 79 0.26 -19.93 10.17
N LYS A 80 -0.02 -20.40 8.94
CA LYS A 80 -1.35 -20.87 8.54
C LYS A 80 -1.88 -21.99 9.43
N ALA A 81 -1.02 -22.93 9.81
CA ALA A 81 -1.37 -24.05 10.69
C ALA A 81 -1.85 -23.62 12.09
N LYS A 82 -1.49 -22.41 12.54
CA LYS A 82 -1.90 -21.85 13.84
C LYS A 82 -2.98 -20.78 13.71
N GLY A 83 -3.26 -20.28 12.50
CA GLY A 83 -4.12 -19.11 12.30
C GLY A 83 -3.54 -17.81 12.87
N THR A 84 -2.24 -17.78 13.20
CA THR A 84 -1.61 -16.63 13.86
C THR A 84 -0.62 -15.91 12.95
N PHE A 85 -0.62 -14.59 13.04
CA PHE A 85 0.37 -13.72 12.42
C PHE A 85 1.34 -13.21 13.49
N GLU A 86 2.59 -13.64 13.40
CA GLU A 86 3.64 -13.23 14.34
C GLU A 86 4.40 -12.04 13.77
N SER A 87 4.27 -10.86 14.39
CA SER A 87 4.85 -9.62 13.89
C SER A 87 5.87 -9.02 14.85
N TYR A 88 7.10 -8.84 14.38
CA TYR A 88 8.07 -7.96 15.03
C TYR A 88 7.79 -6.52 14.59
N ILE A 89 7.33 -5.71 15.53
CA ILE A 89 7.03 -4.30 15.30
C ILE A 89 8.28 -3.48 15.60
N ILE A 90 8.78 -2.79 14.58
CA ILE A 90 10.04 -2.06 14.64
C ILE A 90 9.90 -0.83 15.54
N ASP A 91 10.91 -0.61 16.39
CA ASP A 91 11.04 0.54 17.28
C ASP A 91 9.80 0.72 18.21
N PHE A 92 9.14 -0.38 18.57
CA PHE A 92 7.94 -0.43 19.41
C PHE A 92 8.16 -1.25 20.70
N ASN A 93 7.78 -0.70 21.86
CA ASN A 93 8.08 -1.28 23.18
C ASN A 93 6.90 -1.29 24.16
N LYS A 94 5.66 -1.14 23.69
CA LYS A 94 4.47 -1.09 24.56
C LYS A 94 3.75 -2.44 24.60
N ASP A 95 3.02 -2.67 25.69
CA ASP A 95 2.07 -3.78 25.78
C ASP A 95 0.77 -3.43 25.05
N ILE A 96 0.29 -4.35 24.22
CA ILE A 96 -0.90 -4.22 23.39
C ILE A 96 -1.77 -5.48 23.44
N TYR A 97 -1.58 -6.37 24.42
CA TYR A 97 -2.43 -7.56 24.55
C TYR A 97 -3.92 -7.19 24.65
N GLY A 98 -4.75 -7.99 23.97
CA GLY A 98 -6.20 -7.80 23.91
C GLY A 98 -6.65 -6.67 22.99
N LYS A 99 -5.73 -5.91 22.37
CA LYS A 99 -6.09 -4.86 21.41
C LYS A 99 -6.39 -5.44 20.03
N GLU A 100 -7.41 -4.89 19.40
CA GLU A 100 -7.63 -5.05 17.96
C GLU A 100 -6.60 -4.25 17.18
N VAL A 101 -6.10 -4.86 16.10
CA VAL A 101 -5.11 -4.29 15.20
C VAL A 101 -5.44 -4.64 13.76
N ASP A 102 -5.06 -3.75 12.85
CA ASP A 102 -5.10 -4.00 11.42
C ASP A 102 -3.66 -4.22 10.91
N ILE A 103 -3.42 -5.32 10.20
CA ILE A 103 -2.16 -5.64 9.55
C ILE A 103 -2.29 -5.32 8.08
N VAL A 104 -1.44 -4.44 7.59
CA VAL A 104 -1.36 -4.06 6.20
C VAL A 104 -0.21 -4.81 5.53
N LEU A 105 -0.51 -5.78 4.67
CA LEU A 105 0.51 -6.53 3.93
C LEU A 105 1.07 -5.68 2.80
N LEU A 106 2.33 -5.24 2.94
CA LEU A 106 2.98 -4.40 1.94
C LEU A 106 3.72 -5.24 0.89
N LYS A 107 4.48 -6.25 1.33
CA LYS A 107 5.27 -7.10 0.42
C LYS A 107 5.64 -8.44 1.05
N LYS A 108 5.43 -9.56 0.36
CA LYS A 108 6.02 -10.87 0.72
C LYS A 108 7.54 -10.80 0.53
N LEU A 109 8.29 -11.05 1.60
CA LEU A 109 9.75 -11.03 1.62
C LEU A 109 10.32 -12.41 1.24
N ARG A 110 9.71 -13.47 1.79
CA ARG A 110 10.12 -14.87 1.58
C ARG A 110 9.05 -15.84 2.09
N GLU A 111 9.18 -17.10 1.71
CA GLU A 111 8.46 -18.19 2.36
C GLU A 111 8.92 -18.37 3.83
N ASN A 112 8.07 -19.02 4.62
CA ASN A 112 8.44 -19.42 5.97
C ASN A 112 9.54 -20.47 5.94
N LYS A 113 10.50 -20.33 6.86
CA LYS A 113 11.67 -21.20 6.97
C LYS A 113 11.76 -21.74 8.39
N LYS A 114 12.06 -23.03 8.53
CA LYS A 114 12.48 -23.64 9.80
C LYS A 114 13.97 -23.36 10.02
N PHE A 115 14.34 -23.02 11.24
CA PHE A 115 15.73 -22.77 11.63
C PHE A 115 16.20 -23.86 12.57
N ASN A 116 17.47 -24.22 12.47
CA ASN A 116 18.06 -25.30 13.28
C ASN A 116 18.60 -24.78 14.62
N SER A 117 18.72 -23.46 14.78
CA SER A 117 19.15 -22.82 16.03
C SER A 117 18.49 -21.46 16.24
N THR A 118 18.54 -20.98 17.49
CA THR A 118 18.12 -19.63 17.86
C THR A 118 18.95 -18.54 17.17
N ASP A 119 20.24 -18.79 16.95
CA ASP A 119 21.14 -17.83 16.30
C ASP A 119 20.85 -17.68 14.81
N GLU A 120 20.53 -18.78 14.12
CA GLU A 120 20.09 -18.73 12.72
C GLU A 120 18.80 -17.93 12.55
N LEU A 121 17.82 -18.18 13.43
CA LEU A 121 16.56 -17.43 13.46
C LEU A 121 16.81 -15.94 13.70
N ARG A 122 17.65 -15.61 14.69
CA ARG A 122 18.01 -14.23 15.03
C ARG A 122 18.66 -13.51 13.85
N ALA A 123 19.65 -14.15 13.22
CA ALA A 123 20.34 -13.60 12.07
C ALA A 123 19.39 -13.37 10.88
N GLN A 124 18.40 -14.24 10.68
CA GLN A 124 17.42 -14.04 9.61
C GLN A 124 16.46 -12.89 9.93
N ILE A 125 15.95 -12.77 11.16
CA ILE A 125 15.10 -11.64 11.55
C ILE A 125 15.86 -10.32 11.38
N GLN A 126 17.13 -10.26 11.79
CA GLN A 126 17.99 -9.09 11.59
C GLN A 126 18.06 -8.68 10.10
N LYS A 127 18.32 -9.63 9.21
CA LYS A 127 18.37 -9.40 7.75
C LYS A 127 17.02 -8.90 7.21
N ASP A 128 15.92 -9.48 7.67
CA ASP A 128 14.57 -9.08 7.26
C ASP A 128 14.26 -7.65 7.74
N VAL A 129 14.64 -7.30 8.97
CA VAL A 129 14.50 -5.94 9.53
C VAL A 129 15.35 -4.95 8.76
N GLU A 130 16.60 -5.25 8.45
CA GLU A 130 17.48 -4.39 7.65
C GLU A 130 16.93 -4.18 6.23
N LEU A 131 16.40 -5.24 5.61
CA LEU A 131 15.75 -5.16 4.30
C LEU A 131 14.52 -4.25 4.33
N VAL A 132 13.73 -4.32 5.40
CA VAL A 132 12.51 -3.52 5.58
C VAL A 132 12.81 -2.08 5.97
N LYS A 133 13.83 -1.85 6.81
CA LYS A 133 14.32 -0.52 7.22
C LYS A 133 15.02 0.22 6.08
N ARG A 134 15.54 -0.49 5.08
CA ARG A 134 16.11 0.14 3.88
C ARG A 134 15.03 1.01 3.25
N HIS A 135 15.21 2.33 3.37
CA HIS A 135 14.28 3.30 2.83
C HIS A 135 14.15 3.06 1.33
N LYS A 136 12.91 2.85 0.88
CA LYS A 136 12.60 2.94 -0.54
C LYS A 136 12.08 4.34 -0.77
N ASP A 137 12.59 4.97 -1.81
CA ASP A 137 12.08 6.24 -2.30
C ASP A 137 10.72 5.97 -2.96
N TYR A 138 9.69 5.79 -2.14
CA TYR A 138 8.33 5.62 -2.62
C TYR A 138 7.85 6.94 -3.19
N VAL A 139 7.26 6.87 -4.38
CA VAL A 139 6.52 7.95 -5.01
C VAL A 139 5.05 7.57 -5.01
N LEU A 140 4.18 8.45 -4.49
CA LEU A 140 2.74 8.27 -4.60
C LEU A 140 2.16 9.16 -5.69
N THR A 141 1.20 8.64 -6.44
CA THR A 141 0.31 9.44 -7.29
C THR A 141 -1.14 9.16 -6.97
N PHE A 142 -2.00 10.18 -7.15
CA PHE A 142 -3.44 10.08 -6.92
C PHE A 142 -4.19 10.56 -8.16
N GLY A 143 -5.20 9.81 -8.61
CA GLY A 143 -5.96 10.24 -9.77
C GLY A 143 -7.27 9.49 -10.00
N THR A 144 -8.13 10.08 -10.82
CA THR A 144 -9.35 9.42 -11.28
C THR A 144 -9.04 8.39 -12.37
N TYR A 145 -8.17 8.72 -13.33
CA TYR A 145 -7.77 7.82 -14.42
C TYR A 145 -8.96 7.19 -15.18
N ASP A 146 -9.96 7.99 -15.57
CA ASP A 146 -11.20 7.48 -16.16
C ASP A 146 -11.01 6.88 -17.55
N LEU A 147 -10.70 7.71 -18.56
CA LEU A 147 -10.29 7.23 -19.88
C LEU A 147 -8.78 7.42 -19.99
N VAL A 148 -8.02 6.32 -19.92
CA VAL A 148 -6.56 6.37 -20.03
C VAL A 148 -6.16 6.97 -21.38
N HIS A 149 -5.25 7.93 -21.35
CA HIS A 149 -4.80 8.70 -22.50
C HIS A 149 -3.32 9.08 -22.35
N PRO A 150 -2.63 9.60 -23.39
CA PRO A 150 -1.20 9.91 -23.34
C PRO A 150 -0.79 10.80 -22.17
N GLY A 151 -1.62 11.76 -21.78
CA GLY A 151 -1.38 12.58 -20.58
C GLY A 151 -1.23 11.80 -19.27
N HIS A 152 -2.02 10.73 -19.05
CA HIS A 152 -1.86 9.88 -17.86
C HIS A 152 -0.56 9.07 -17.91
N ARG A 153 -0.20 8.55 -19.09
CA ARG A 153 1.07 7.85 -19.31
C ARG A 153 2.25 8.76 -18.97
N TYR A 154 2.29 9.95 -19.56
CA TYR A 154 3.31 10.96 -19.28
C TYR A 154 3.38 11.30 -17.79
N PHE A 155 2.23 11.56 -17.16
CA PHE A 155 2.17 11.89 -15.73
C PHE A 155 2.82 10.80 -14.86
N LEU A 156 2.52 9.53 -15.12
CA LEU A 156 3.09 8.41 -14.37
C LEU A 156 4.58 8.19 -14.69
N GLU A 157 4.98 8.33 -15.95
CA GLU A 157 6.39 8.21 -16.38
C GLU A 157 7.26 9.31 -15.75
N GLU A 158 6.80 10.56 -15.71
CA GLU A 158 7.50 11.65 -15.03
C GLU A 158 7.52 11.43 -13.52
N SER A 159 6.41 11.01 -12.92
CA SER A 159 6.34 10.73 -11.47
C SER A 159 7.35 9.66 -11.06
N LYS A 160 7.53 8.61 -11.89
CA LYS A 160 8.46 7.51 -11.60
C LYS A 160 9.91 7.97 -11.41
N LYS A 161 10.31 9.09 -12.01
CA LYS A 161 11.70 9.60 -11.92
C LYS A 161 12.09 10.08 -10.52
N TYR A 162 11.12 10.31 -9.63
CA TYR A 162 11.36 10.85 -8.29
C TYR A 162 11.65 9.79 -7.22
N GLY A 163 11.66 8.50 -7.59
CA GLY A 163 11.98 7.44 -6.64
C GLY A 163 12.04 6.05 -7.27
N ASN A 164 12.20 5.05 -6.42
CA ASN A 164 12.51 3.68 -6.85
C ASN A 164 11.26 2.81 -6.97
N VAL A 165 10.14 3.23 -6.37
CA VAL A 165 8.87 2.50 -6.40
C VAL A 165 7.74 3.50 -6.56
N LEU A 166 7.06 3.45 -7.70
CA LEU A 166 5.87 4.24 -7.99
C LEU A 166 4.61 3.47 -7.57
N ILE A 167 3.81 4.08 -6.69
CA ILE A 167 2.53 3.57 -6.24
C ILE A 167 1.43 4.53 -6.72
N THR A 168 0.48 3.99 -7.46
CA THR A 168 -0.63 4.78 -8.01
C THR A 168 -1.94 4.44 -7.32
N ILE A 169 -2.56 5.45 -6.73
CA ILE A 169 -3.85 5.35 -6.07
C ILE A 169 -4.94 5.87 -7.00
N VAL A 170 -5.87 4.99 -7.37
CA VAL A 170 -7.03 5.29 -8.20
C VAL A 170 -8.21 5.62 -7.30
N ALA A 171 -8.83 6.78 -7.51
CA ALA A 171 -9.98 7.21 -6.69
C ALA A 171 -11.19 6.27 -6.88
N THR A 172 -11.93 5.99 -5.80
CA THR A 172 -13.20 5.24 -5.87
C THR A 172 -14.29 6.01 -6.59
N ASP A 173 -15.28 5.31 -7.15
CA ASP A 173 -16.41 5.95 -7.83
C ASP A 173 -17.14 6.94 -6.92
N ALA A 174 -17.34 6.56 -5.64
CA ALA A 174 -17.92 7.44 -4.62
C ALA A 174 -17.12 8.74 -4.40
N ASN A 175 -15.79 8.66 -4.34
CA ASN A 175 -14.95 9.85 -4.20
C ASN A 175 -14.96 10.72 -5.45
N VAL A 176 -14.98 10.10 -6.63
CA VAL A 176 -15.06 10.88 -7.88
C VAL A 176 -16.38 11.64 -7.95
N ILE A 177 -17.50 11.01 -7.59
CA ILE A 177 -18.81 11.68 -7.52
C ILE A 177 -18.79 12.80 -6.48
N LYS A 178 -18.30 12.53 -5.26
CA LYS A 178 -18.24 13.52 -4.17
C LYS A 178 -17.42 14.76 -4.53
N PHE A 179 -16.24 14.59 -5.10
CA PHE A 179 -15.30 15.70 -5.31
C PHE A 179 -15.36 16.31 -6.72
N LYS A 180 -15.81 15.58 -7.74
CA LYS A 180 -15.92 16.08 -9.12
C LYS A 180 -17.36 16.27 -9.60
N GLY A 181 -18.36 15.83 -8.83
CA GLY A 181 -19.79 15.95 -9.16
C GLY A 181 -20.20 15.16 -10.40
N LYS A 182 -19.40 14.17 -10.82
CA LYS A 182 -19.62 13.42 -12.06
C LYS A 182 -19.29 11.94 -11.85
N THR A 183 -20.11 11.07 -12.42
CA THR A 183 -19.84 9.64 -12.48
C THR A 183 -18.74 9.35 -13.52
N PRO A 184 -17.71 8.56 -13.18
CA PRO A 184 -16.76 8.02 -14.15
C PRO A 184 -17.47 7.25 -15.28
N ILE A 185 -16.85 7.19 -16.46
CA ILE A 185 -17.32 6.34 -17.56
C ILE A 185 -16.91 4.88 -17.29
N ARG A 186 -15.67 4.68 -16.83
CA ARG A 186 -15.14 3.36 -16.48
C ARG A 186 -15.31 3.14 -14.98
N SER A 187 -15.74 1.94 -14.61
CA SER A 187 -15.85 1.58 -13.19
C SER A 187 -14.51 1.65 -12.48
N GLU A 188 -14.51 1.83 -11.17
CA GLU A 188 -13.26 1.88 -10.40
C GLU A 188 -12.37 0.64 -10.57
N LYS A 189 -12.97 -0.55 -10.75
CA LYS A 189 -12.23 -1.80 -11.03
C LYS A 189 -11.56 -1.76 -12.40
N GLU A 190 -12.27 -1.26 -13.42
CA GLU A 190 -11.71 -1.10 -14.76
C GLU A 190 -10.60 -0.06 -14.77
N ARG A 191 -10.78 1.09 -14.12
CA ARG A 191 -9.76 2.16 -14.08
C ARG A 191 -8.47 1.68 -13.41
N VAL A 192 -8.59 0.88 -12.34
CA VAL A 192 -7.43 0.26 -11.70
C VAL A 192 -6.73 -0.73 -12.64
N LYS A 193 -7.50 -1.57 -13.33
CA LYS A 193 -6.96 -2.50 -14.33
C LYS A 193 -6.25 -1.74 -15.46
N ASP A 194 -6.86 -0.69 -16.00
CA ASP A 194 -6.28 0.08 -17.10
C ASP A 194 -4.94 0.70 -16.72
N ILE A 195 -4.82 1.23 -15.49
CA ILE A 195 -3.55 1.77 -14.98
C ILE A 195 -2.52 0.68 -14.70
N HIS A 196 -2.94 -0.47 -14.18
CA HIS A 196 -2.07 -1.63 -14.01
C HIS A 196 -1.50 -2.09 -15.37
N ASP A 197 -2.36 -2.20 -16.38
CA ASP A 197 -2.01 -2.72 -17.71
C ASP A 197 -1.09 -1.76 -18.50
N LEU A 198 -0.94 -0.50 -18.07
CA LEU A 198 0.09 0.39 -18.61
C LEU A 198 1.52 -0.07 -18.29
N GLY A 199 1.71 -0.85 -17.21
CA GLY A 199 3.01 -1.38 -16.79
C GLY A 199 4.01 -0.33 -16.28
N ILE A 200 3.55 0.88 -15.97
CA ILE A 200 4.42 1.99 -15.52
C ILE A 200 4.61 1.96 -14.01
N SER A 201 3.50 1.83 -13.27
CA SER A 201 3.48 1.82 -11.80
C SER A 201 3.87 0.45 -11.26
N ASP A 202 4.65 0.44 -10.19
CA ASP A 202 5.05 -0.81 -9.51
C ASP A 202 3.89 -1.42 -8.71
N CYS A 203 2.99 -0.56 -8.20
CA CYS A 203 1.76 -0.96 -7.53
C CYS A 203 0.61 -0.03 -7.93
N VAL A 204 -0.59 -0.59 -8.08
CA VAL A 204 -1.81 0.18 -8.34
C VAL A 204 -2.87 -0.24 -7.33
N TYR A 205 -3.42 0.73 -6.61
CA TYR A 205 -4.39 0.51 -5.56
C TYR A 205 -5.68 1.29 -5.81
N LEU A 206 -6.81 0.69 -5.45
CA LEU A 206 -8.06 1.43 -5.29
C LEU A 206 -8.02 2.22 -3.97
N GLY A 207 -8.44 3.48 -4.00
CA GLY A 207 -8.53 4.34 -2.82
C GLY A 207 -9.47 3.75 -1.75
N GLN A 208 -9.23 4.10 -0.48
CA GLN A 208 -9.99 3.61 0.66
C GLN A 208 -10.66 4.79 1.38
N GLY A 209 -11.99 4.75 1.52
CA GLY A 209 -12.78 5.58 2.46
C GLY A 209 -12.68 7.10 2.34
N GLY A 210 -12.07 7.66 1.28
CA GLY A 210 -11.88 9.11 1.18
C GLY A 210 -10.73 9.67 2.03
N HIS A 211 -9.77 8.81 2.42
CA HIS A 211 -8.60 9.23 3.20
C HIS A 211 -7.30 9.05 2.43
N PRO A 212 -6.92 10.01 1.56
CA PRO A 212 -5.62 9.96 0.87
C PRO A 212 -4.43 9.93 1.86
N MET A 213 -4.62 10.49 3.05
CA MET A 213 -3.64 10.48 4.14
C MET A 213 -3.29 9.07 4.63
N LEU A 214 -4.19 8.09 4.48
CA LEU A 214 -3.88 6.70 4.81
C LEU A 214 -2.64 6.23 4.04
N TRP A 215 -2.55 6.57 2.75
CA TRP A 215 -1.44 6.16 1.89
C TRP A 215 -0.13 6.81 2.28
N LEU A 216 -0.16 8.08 2.72
CA LEU A 216 1.02 8.76 3.26
C LEU A 216 1.50 8.08 4.55
N LYS A 217 0.58 7.69 5.44
CA LYS A 217 0.92 6.95 6.66
C LYS A 217 1.51 5.57 6.34
N LEU A 218 0.92 4.86 5.38
CA LEU A 218 1.32 3.50 5.07
C LEU A 218 2.69 3.45 4.38
N TYR A 219 2.93 4.34 3.42
CA TYR A 219 4.13 4.24 2.59
C TYR A 219 5.24 5.22 2.99
N ASN A 220 4.95 6.23 3.81
CA ASN A 220 5.87 7.30 4.18
C ASN A 220 6.71 7.77 2.98
N PRO A 221 6.06 8.24 1.90
CA PRO A 221 6.73 8.44 0.63
C PRO A 221 7.74 9.57 0.69
N LYS A 222 8.79 9.46 -0.12
CA LYS A 222 9.71 10.56 -0.37
C LYS A 222 9.00 11.69 -1.11
N VAL A 223 8.20 11.33 -2.12
CA VAL A 223 7.50 12.29 -2.98
C VAL A 223 6.04 11.90 -3.17
N VAL A 224 5.15 12.88 -3.16
CA VAL A 224 3.79 12.79 -3.71
C VAL A 224 3.74 13.62 -5.00
N CYS A 225 3.51 12.97 -6.12
CA CYS A 225 3.33 13.64 -7.40
C CYS A 225 1.83 13.91 -7.64
N LEU A 226 1.49 15.17 -7.93
CA LEU A 226 0.13 15.62 -8.21
C LEU A 226 0.02 16.16 -9.64
N GLY A 227 -1.16 15.96 -10.23
CA GLY A 227 -1.53 16.61 -11.48
C GLY A 227 -1.66 18.12 -11.30
N TYR A 228 -1.39 18.87 -12.36
CA TYR A 228 -1.44 20.33 -12.38
C TYR A 228 -2.80 20.90 -11.91
N ASP A 229 -3.90 20.19 -12.16
CA ASP A 229 -5.27 20.57 -11.82
C ASP A 229 -5.69 20.26 -10.36
N GLN A 230 -4.84 19.58 -9.58
CA GLN A 230 -5.15 19.14 -8.21
C GLN A 230 -4.79 20.20 -7.16
N VAL A 231 -5.35 21.41 -7.26
CA VAL A 231 -5.00 22.54 -6.36
C VAL A 231 -5.52 22.32 -4.93
N GLY A 232 -6.82 22.08 -4.74
CA GLY A 232 -7.41 21.93 -3.39
C GLY A 232 -6.84 20.75 -2.59
N PHE A 233 -6.62 19.62 -3.25
CA PHE A 233 -6.04 18.42 -2.63
C PHE A 233 -4.60 18.61 -2.12
N SER A 234 -3.83 19.49 -2.77
CA SER A 234 -2.46 19.80 -2.36
C SER A 234 -2.40 20.55 -1.04
N SER A 235 -3.38 21.40 -0.74
CA SER A 235 -3.44 22.14 0.52
C SER A 235 -3.65 21.19 1.71
N GLU A 236 -4.62 20.28 1.59
CA GLU A 236 -4.90 19.24 2.61
C GLU A 236 -3.68 18.33 2.86
N LEU A 237 -3.00 17.89 1.78
CA LEU A 237 -1.77 17.11 1.89
C LEU A 237 -0.65 17.86 2.61
N THR A 238 -0.47 19.15 2.29
CA THR A 238 0.58 19.98 2.88
C THR A 238 0.38 20.14 4.38
N GLU A 239 -0.86 20.42 4.79
CA GLU A 239 -1.21 20.56 6.20
C GLU A 239 -0.95 19.26 6.97
N TYR A 240 -1.37 18.12 6.42
CA TYR A 240 -1.15 16.81 7.02
C TYR A 240 0.35 16.44 7.14
N ILE A 241 1.13 16.67 6.07
CA ILE A 241 2.59 16.42 6.08
C ILE A 241 3.26 17.24 7.17
N LYS A 242 2.87 18.52 7.33
CA LYS A 242 3.39 19.41 8.37
C LYS A 242 2.99 18.96 9.77
N GLU A 243 1.71 18.63 9.97
CA GLU A 243 1.17 18.16 11.26
C GLU A 243 1.90 16.89 11.74
N LYS A 244 2.15 15.96 10.82
CA LYS A 244 2.83 14.69 11.12
C LYS A 244 4.35 14.75 11.01
N LYS A 245 4.92 15.91 10.68
CA LYS A 245 6.36 16.13 10.52
C LYS A 245 6.99 15.13 9.54
N LEU A 246 6.28 14.81 8.46
CA LEU A 246 6.80 13.92 7.40
C LEU A 246 7.82 14.69 6.55
N LYS A 247 8.83 13.98 6.04
CA LYS A 247 9.82 14.52 5.09
C LYS A 247 9.36 14.45 3.63
N THR A 248 8.08 14.18 3.41
CA THR A 248 7.49 14.00 2.09
C THR A 248 7.44 15.33 1.33
N GLU A 249 7.95 15.35 0.10
CA GLU A 249 7.83 16.49 -0.81
C GLU A 249 6.60 16.35 -1.70
N ILE A 250 5.95 17.47 -2.05
CA ILE A 250 4.87 17.49 -3.04
C ILE A 250 5.39 18.10 -4.33
N ILE A 251 5.28 17.36 -5.44
CA ILE A 251 5.72 17.80 -6.77
C ILE A 251 4.51 17.86 -7.70
N ARG A 252 4.37 18.97 -8.42
CA ARG A 252 3.36 19.10 -9.49
C ARG A 252 3.98 18.79 -10.83
N ILE A 253 3.44 17.79 -11.51
CA ILE A 253 3.86 17.42 -12.86
C ILE A 253 3.09 18.28 -13.86
N GLN A 254 3.83 18.91 -14.78
CA GLN A 254 3.27 19.75 -15.84
C GLN A 254 2.43 18.91 -16.82
N PRO A 255 1.37 19.47 -17.43
CA PRO A 255 0.55 18.73 -18.37
C PRO A 255 1.31 18.39 -19.66
N TYR A 256 1.05 17.21 -20.21
CA TYR A 256 1.48 16.85 -21.55
C TYR A 256 0.49 17.37 -22.59
N LYS A 257 0.88 18.39 -23.36
CA LYS A 257 0.09 18.97 -24.48
C LYS A 257 -1.38 19.18 -24.09
N GLU A 258 -1.60 20.12 -23.17
CA GLU A 258 -2.89 20.36 -22.49
C GLU A 258 -4.08 20.54 -23.45
N ASP A 259 -3.84 21.14 -24.62
CA ASP A 259 -4.87 21.45 -25.61
C ASP A 259 -5.37 20.22 -26.40
N GLN A 260 -4.72 19.06 -26.28
CA GLN A 260 -5.00 17.87 -27.09
C GLN A 260 -5.48 16.67 -26.27
N TYR A 261 -5.02 16.50 -25.02
CA TYR A 261 -5.17 15.24 -24.30
C TYR A 261 -5.82 15.36 -22.91
N LYS A 262 -6.73 16.32 -22.72
CA LYS A 262 -7.55 16.37 -21.49
C LYS A 262 -8.72 15.39 -21.60
N SER A 263 -9.00 14.64 -20.52
CA SER A 263 -10.14 13.71 -20.45
C SER A 263 -11.48 14.38 -20.83
N SER A 264 -11.67 15.68 -20.57
CA SER A 264 -12.87 16.43 -20.98
C SER A 264 -12.95 16.72 -22.48
N ILE A 265 -11.82 16.73 -23.20
CA ILE A 265 -11.74 16.92 -24.66
C ILE A 265 -12.00 15.58 -25.35
N ILE A 266 -11.32 14.52 -24.90
CA ILE A 266 -11.50 13.16 -25.44
C ILE A 266 -12.95 12.68 -25.30
N LYS A 267 -13.61 12.97 -24.18
CA LYS A 267 -15.04 12.66 -23.97
C LYS A 267 -16.00 13.39 -24.94
N LYS A 268 -15.59 14.52 -25.54
CA LYS A 268 -16.41 15.22 -26.54
C LYS A 268 -16.29 14.59 -27.93
N THR A 269 -15.19 13.91 -28.22
CA THR A 269 -14.93 13.26 -29.52
C THR A 269 -15.53 11.84 -29.61
N LEU A 270 -15.96 11.27 -28.49
CA LEU A 270 -16.58 9.94 -28.40
C LEU A 270 -18.13 9.97 -28.36
N LYS A 271 -18.74 11.15 -28.55
CA LYS A 271 -20.18 11.32 -28.77
C LYS A 271 -20.44 11.43 -30.27
#